data_AF-A0A919EXT1-F1
#
_entry.id   AF-A0A919EXT1-F1
#
_cell.length_a   1.000
_cell.length_b   1.000
_cell.length_c   1.000
_cell.angle_alpha   90.00
_cell.angle_beta   90.00
_cell.angle_gamma   90.00
#
_symmetry.space_group_name_H-M   'P 1'
#
loop_
_entity.id
_entity.type
_entity.pdbx_description
1 polymer ?
#
loop_
_entity_poly.entity_id
_entity_poly.type
_entity_poly.pdbx_seq_one_letter_code
_entity_poly.pdbx_strand_id
1 'polypeptide(L)'
;MDTLEPDQCARTGRELAGRAGRVALLAVGDGSACRTLKAPGYLDERAAPFDAEVARALGAADAAGLEALDPGLARELQAAGRAPWQILAGAAEGADLTGSLLYEDAPYGVGYLVATWS
;
A
#
# COMPACT_ATOMS: atom_id res chain seq x y z
N MET A 1 5.06 5.90 15.35
CA MET A 1 6.05 5.63 14.30
C MET A 1 5.91 6.77 13.31
N ASP A 2 6.93 7.61 13.16
CA ASP A 2 6.91 8.69 12.17
C ASP A 2 6.83 8.03 10.79
N THR A 3 5.68 8.18 10.14
CA THR A 3 5.50 7.67 8.78
C THR A 3 5.96 8.75 7.82
N LEU A 4 6.76 8.38 6.82
CA LEU A 4 7.17 9.29 5.75
C LEU A 4 5.95 10.01 5.14
N GLU A 5 6.13 11.30 4.86
CA GLU A 5 5.14 12.08 4.12
C GLU A 5 5.02 11.55 2.67
N PRO A 6 3.85 11.62 2.04
CA PRO A 6 3.63 11.08 0.69
C PRO A 6 4.69 11.49 -0.34
N ASP A 7 5.06 12.78 -0.35
CA ASP A 7 6.10 13.30 -1.26
C ASP A 7 7.48 12.71 -1.00
N GLN A 8 7.78 12.38 0.27
CA GLN A 8 9.02 11.71 0.64
C GLN A 8 9.00 10.25 0.21
N CYS A 9 7.86 9.56 0.35
CA CYS A 9 7.68 8.20 -0.15
C CYS A 9 7.93 8.14 -1.67
N ALA A 10 7.24 8.98 -2.44
CA ALA A 10 7.37 8.99 -3.90
C ALA A 10 8.80 9.29 -4.36
N ARG A 11 9.45 10.28 -3.73
CA ARG A 11 10.87 10.60 -4.00
C ARG A 11 11.80 9.43 -3.69
N THR A 12 11.61 8.78 -2.53
CA THR A 12 12.39 7.60 -2.14
C THR A 12 12.22 6.48 -3.17
N GLY A 13 11.01 6.28 -3.68
CA GLY A 13 10.72 5.32 -4.75
C GLY A 13 11.54 5.59 -6.02
N ARG A 14 11.48 6.81 -6.54
CA ARG A 14 12.27 7.24 -7.71
C ARG A 14 13.76 7.04 -7.50
N GLU A 15 14.27 7.44 -6.33
CA GLU A 15 15.69 7.29 -5.99
C GLU A 15 16.10 5.81 -5.98
N LEU A 16 15.28 4.92 -5.43
CA LEU A 16 15.52 3.47 -5.42
C LEU A 16 15.52 2.87 -6.83
N ALA A 17 14.56 3.25 -7.68
CA ALA A 17 14.48 2.78 -9.06
C ALA A 17 15.71 3.18 -9.89
N GLY A 18 16.28 4.36 -9.62
CA GLY A 18 17.47 4.88 -10.31
C GLY A 18 18.82 4.30 -9.86
N ARG A 19 18.87 3.41 -8.85
CA ARG A 19 20.16 2.95 -8.27
C ARG A 19 20.96 2.01 -9.15
N ALA A 20 20.33 1.31 -10.10
CA ALA A 20 20.98 0.36 -10.99
C ALA A 20 20.19 0.19 -12.30
N GLY A 21 20.81 -0.41 -13.32
CA GLY A 21 20.14 -0.65 -14.62
C GLY A 21 18.95 -1.62 -14.57
N ARG A 22 18.83 -2.43 -13.51
CA ARG A 22 17.65 -3.26 -13.21
C ARG A 22 17.45 -3.35 -11.71
N VAL A 23 16.27 -2.99 -11.23
CA VAL A 23 15.90 -3.00 -9.82
C VAL A 23 14.60 -3.79 -9.66
N ALA A 24 14.53 -4.63 -8.65
CA ALA A 24 13.29 -5.25 -8.17
C ALA A 24 13.01 -4.73 -6.76
N LEU A 25 11.76 -4.42 -6.47
CA LEU A 25 11.31 -3.93 -5.17
C LEU A 25 10.32 -4.89 -4.53
N LEU A 26 10.44 -5.04 -3.22
CA LEU A 26 9.48 -5.75 -2.38
C LEU A 26 9.00 -4.77 -1.30
N ALA A 27 7.78 -4.27 -1.45
CA ALA A 27 7.11 -3.47 -0.44
C ALA A 27 6.35 -4.40 0.51
N VAL A 28 6.61 -4.29 1.82
CA VAL A 28 6.00 -5.15 2.85
C VAL A 28 5.25 -4.27 3.84
N GLY A 29 3.98 -4.60 4.05
CA GLY A 29 3.14 -3.99 5.07
C GLY A 29 1.70 -4.45 4.95
N ASP A 30 0.98 -4.39 6.06
CA ASP A 30 -0.41 -4.83 6.14
C ASP A 30 -1.39 -3.71 5.74
N GLY A 31 -2.59 -4.12 5.35
CA GLY A 31 -3.79 -3.28 5.27
C GLY A 31 -4.26 -2.81 6.64
N SER A 32 -5.49 -2.32 6.70
CA SER A 32 -6.09 -1.84 7.93
C SER A 32 -6.15 -2.93 9.00
N ALA A 33 -5.92 -2.58 10.27
CA ALA A 33 -6.03 -3.49 11.42
C ALA A 33 -7.36 -3.33 12.18
N CYS A 34 -8.39 -2.81 11.49
CA CYS A 34 -9.66 -2.39 12.07
C CYS A 34 -10.89 -3.08 11.42
N ARG A 35 -10.72 -4.27 10.83
CA ARG A 35 -11.76 -4.90 9.98
C ARG A 35 -12.87 -5.62 10.75
N THR A 36 -12.70 -5.90 12.03
CA THR A 36 -13.66 -6.63 12.86
C THR A 36 -13.66 -6.14 14.31
N LEU A 37 -14.69 -6.51 15.09
CA LEU A 37 -14.76 -6.19 16.53
C LEU A 37 -13.61 -6.80 17.35
N LYS A 38 -12.99 -7.87 16.85
CA LYS A 38 -11.85 -8.56 17.49
C LYS A 38 -10.51 -8.14 16.90
N ALA A 39 -10.51 -7.22 15.94
CA ALA A 39 -9.29 -6.74 15.31
C ALA A 39 -8.43 -5.95 16.32
N PRO A 40 -7.10 -5.87 16.12
CA PRO A 40 -6.21 -5.13 17.01
C PRO A 40 -6.61 -3.67 17.23
N GLY A 41 -7.10 -3.01 16.18
CA GLY A 41 -7.56 -1.62 16.21
C GLY A 41 -9.05 -1.44 16.51
N TYR A 42 -9.78 -2.53 16.82
CA TYR A 42 -11.25 -2.58 16.90
C TYR A 42 -11.95 -2.24 15.57
N LEU A 43 -13.26 -2.48 15.47
CA LEU A 43 -13.99 -2.24 14.23
C LEU A 43 -14.06 -0.74 13.91
N ASP A 44 -13.59 -0.38 12.71
CA ASP A 44 -13.87 0.88 12.03
C ASP A 44 -14.51 0.57 10.67
N GLU A 45 -15.69 1.09 10.39
CA GLU A 45 -16.42 0.79 9.15
C GLU A 45 -15.68 1.26 7.89
N ARG A 46 -14.75 2.22 8.04
CA ARG A 46 -13.90 2.74 6.95
C ARG A 46 -12.78 1.77 6.57
N ALA A 47 -12.51 0.76 7.39
CA ALA A 47 -11.46 -0.23 7.16
C ALA A 47 -11.71 -1.07 5.90
N ALA A 48 -12.96 -1.53 5.68
CA ALA A 48 -13.29 -2.36 4.52
C ALA A 48 -13.12 -1.63 3.19
N PRO A 49 -13.70 -0.42 3.02
CA PRO A 49 -13.53 0.34 1.78
C PRO A 49 -12.08 0.78 1.54
N PHE A 50 -11.33 1.11 2.60
CA PHE A 50 -9.91 1.45 2.48
C PHE A 50 -9.09 0.27 1.93
N ASP A 51 -9.24 -0.93 2.51
CA ASP A 51 -8.50 -2.11 2.05
C ASP A 51 -8.89 -2.50 0.61
N ALA A 52 -10.17 -2.40 0.26
CA ALA A 52 -10.64 -2.69 -1.09
C ALA A 52 -10.03 -1.74 -2.14
N GLU A 53 -9.87 -0.45 -1.81
CA GLU A 53 -9.22 0.52 -2.68
C GLU A 53 -7.72 0.24 -2.83
N VAL A 54 -7.05 -0.12 -1.74
CA VAL A 54 -5.65 -0.58 -1.77
C VAL A 54 -5.52 -1.83 -2.63
N ALA A 55 -6.40 -2.82 -2.47
CA ALA A 55 -6.41 -4.05 -3.25
C ALA A 55 -6.57 -3.77 -4.75
N ARG A 56 -7.52 -2.90 -5.11
CA ARG A 56 -7.73 -2.44 -6.48
C ARG A 56 -6.49 -1.77 -7.04
N ALA A 57 -5.89 -0.83 -6.29
CA ALA A 57 -4.75 -0.06 -6.76
C ALA A 57 -3.50 -0.95 -6.93
N LEU A 58 -3.22 -1.83 -5.97
CA LEU A 58 -2.14 -2.83 -6.08
C LEU A 58 -2.40 -3.80 -7.24
N GLY A 59 -3.63 -4.28 -7.40
CA GLY A 59 -4.02 -5.22 -8.45
C GLY A 59 -3.94 -4.65 -9.86
N ALA A 60 -4.09 -3.33 -10.02
CA ALA A 60 -4.03 -2.65 -11.31
C ALA A 60 -2.67 -1.98 -11.60
N ALA A 61 -1.70 -2.07 -10.68
CA ALA A 61 -0.48 -1.25 -10.70
C ALA A 61 -0.77 0.25 -10.79
N ASP A 62 -1.85 0.71 -10.14
CA ASP A 62 -2.30 2.09 -10.12
C ASP A 62 -1.46 2.93 -9.15
N ALA A 63 -0.31 3.39 -9.62
CA ALA A 63 0.59 4.24 -8.84
C ALA A 63 -0.10 5.52 -8.33
N ALA A 64 -0.94 6.16 -9.14
CA ALA A 64 -1.65 7.38 -8.73
C ALA A 64 -2.65 7.10 -7.59
N GLY A 65 -3.37 5.97 -7.63
CA GLY A 65 -4.24 5.54 -6.55
C GLY A 65 -3.49 5.29 -5.24
N LEU A 66 -2.31 4.67 -5.31
CA LEU A 66 -1.46 4.45 -4.13
C LEU A 66 -0.86 5.75 -3.57
N GLU A 67 -0.45 6.68 -4.44
CA GLU A 67 0.03 8.01 -4.05
C GLU A 67 -1.05 8.80 -3.30
N ALA A 68 -2.31 8.68 -3.73
CA ALA A 68 -3.45 9.39 -3.13
C ALA A 68 -3.91 8.85 -1.77
N LEU A 69 -3.31 7.77 -1.25
CA LEU A 69 -3.69 7.21 0.06
C LEU A 69 -3.46 8.23 1.18
N ASP A 70 -4.56 8.59 1.87
CA ASP A 70 -4.54 9.59 2.93
C ASP A 70 -3.74 9.10 4.16
N PRO A 71 -2.68 9.82 4.58
CA PRO A 71 -1.87 9.44 5.73
C PRO A 71 -2.63 9.43 7.05
N GLY A 72 -3.63 10.32 7.21
CA GLY A 72 -4.43 10.45 8.42
C GLY A 72 -5.33 9.23 8.62
N LEU A 73 -6.10 8.88 7.60
CA LEU A 73 -6.97 7.72 7.55
C LEU A 73 -6.18 6.43 7.69
N ALA A 74 -5.07 6.27 6.96
CA ALA A 74 -4.21 5.10 7.10
C ALA A 74 -3.69 4.92 8.53
N ARG A 75 -3.36 6.03 9.22
CA ARG A 75 -2.94 6.01 10.62
C ARG A 75 -4.10 5.65 11.56
N GLU A 76 -5.29 6.21 11.35
CA GLU A 76 -6.49 5.88 12.14
C GLU A 76 -6.87 4.40 11.99
N LEU A 77 -6.74 3.85 10.79
CA LEU A 77 -7.00 2.45 10.45
C LEU A 77 -5.83 1.51 10.73
N GLN A 78 -4.72 2.04 11.25
CA GLN A 78 -3.49 1.29 11.55
C GLN A 78 -2.89 0.53 10.35
N ALA A 79 -3.07 1.05 9.13
CA ALA A 79 -2.58 0.45 7.90
C ALA A 79 -1.07 0.72 7.72
N ALA A 80 -0.24 -0.26 8.09
CA ALA A 80 1.22 -0.14 8.04
C ALA A 80 1.79 -0.07 6.61
N GLY A 81 1.09 -0.64 5.63
CA GLY A 81 1.54 -0.71 4.24
C GLY A 81 1.50 0.60 3.46
N ARG A 82 0.79 1.63 3.95
CA ARG A 82 0.60 2.90 3.22
C ARG A 82 1.91 3.51 2.72
N ALA A 83 2.91 3.67 3.59
CA ALA A 83 4.18 4.30 3.19
C ALA A 83 5.00 3.42 2.22
N PRO A 84 5.21 2.12 2.48
CA PRO A 84 5.82 1.21 1.50
C PRO A 84 5.13 1.19 0.13
N TRP A 85 3.79 1.24 0.06
CA TRP A 85 3.07 1.26 -1.21
C TRP A 85 3.26 2.58 -1.97
N GLN A 86 3.33 3.72 -1.27
CA GLN A 86 3.67 5.01 -1.90
C GLN A 86 5.12 5.06 -2.39
N ILE A 87 6.06 4.37 -1.71
CA ILE A 87 7.42 4.17 -2.21
C ILE A 87 7.42 3.31 -3.47
N LEU A 88 6.64 2.22 -3.47
CA LEU A 88 6.49 1.36 -4.64
C LEU A 88 5.91 2.13 -5.84
N ALA A 89 4.90 2.97 -5.61
CA ALA A 89 4.31 3.83 -6.63
C ALA A 89 5.33 4.79 -7.26
N GLY A 90 6.09 5.52 -6.43
CA GLY A 90 7.14 6.41 -6.94
C GLY A 90 8.26 5.68 -7.68
N ALA A 91 8.52 4.41 -7.36
CA ALA A 91 9.49 3.61 -8.09
C ALA A 91 8.98 3.06 -9.44
N ALA A 92 7.66 2.92 -9.59
CA ALA A 92 7.02 2.49 -10.82
C ALA A 92 6.71 3.65 -11.79
N GLU A 93 7.01 4.88 -11.42
CA GLU A 93 6.82 6.06 -12.25
C GLU A 93 7.50 5.88 -13.62
N GLY A 94 6.70 5.84 -14.69
CA GLY A 94 7.18 5.66 -16.07
C GLY A 94 7.63 4.24 -16.44
N ALA A 95 7.47 3.24 -15.56
CA ALA A 95 7.90 1.86 -15.81
C ALA A 95 6.91 1.01 -16.63
N ASP A 96 5.72 1.54 -16.95
CA ASP A 96 4.64 0.88 -17.73
C ASP A 96 4.36 -0.56 -17.27
N LEU A 97 4.23 -0.74 -15.95
CA LEU A 97 4.01 -2.04 -15.33
C LEU A 97 2.53 -2.40 -15.31
N THR A 98 2.26 -3.69 -15.39
CA THR A 98 0.93 -4.28 -15.19
C THR A 98 0.84 -4.95 -13.83
N GLY A 99 -0.32 -4.86 -13.17
CA GLY A 99 -0.55 -5.44 -11.85
C GLY A 99 -1.35 -6.74 -11.88
N SER A 100 -1.22 -7.54 -10.83
CA SER A 100 -2.12 -8.65 -10.54
C SER A 100 -2.23 -8.84 -9.03
N LEU A 101 -3.46 -8.86 -8.52
CA LEU A 101 -3.76 -9.21 -7.13
C LEU A 101 -3.81 -10.74 -7.01
N LEU A 102 -2.99 -11.28 -6.13
CA LEU A 102 -2.85 -12.73 -5.90
C LEU A 102 -3.60 -13.18 -4.65
N TYR A 103 -3.77 -12.27 -3.68
CA TYR A 103 -4.45 -12.57 -2.42
C TYR A 103 -5.01 -11.29 -1.80
N GLU A 104 -6.20 -11.42 -1.20
CA GLU A 104 -6.84 -10.41 -0.35
C GLU A 104 -7.73 -11.13 0.66
N ASP A 105 -7.47 -10.95 1.96
CA ASP A 105 -8.37 -11.38 3.03
C ASP A 105 -8.05 -10.65 4.35
N ALA A 106 -8.92 -10.76 5.36
CA ALA A 106 -8.71 -10.23 6.70
C ALA A 106 -9.08 -11.19 7.84
N PRO A 107 -8.51 -12.42 7.88
CA PRO A 107 -8.92 -13.48 8.82
C PRO A 107 -8.75 -13.10 10.29
N TYR A 108 -7.81 -12.20 10.61
CA TYR A 108 -7.55 -11.72 11.98
C TYR A 108 -8.05 -10.30 12.22
N GLY A 109 -8.90 -9.78 11.34
CA GLY A 109 -9.31 -8.38 11.36
C GLY A 109 -8.24 -7.41 10.86
N VAL A 110 -7.16 -7.93 10.26
CA VAL A 110 -6.09 -7.19 9.61
C VAL A 110 -6.10 -7.51 8.12
N GLY A 111 -6.10 -6.51 7.24
CA GLY A 111 -6.03 -6.71 5.80
C GLY A 111 -4.68 -7.27 5.35
N TYR A 112 -4.69 -8.42 4.67
CA TYR A 112 -3.51 -9.01 4.05
C TYR A 112 -3.68 -9.04 2.54
N LEU A 113 -2.73 -8.44 1.82
CA LEU A 113 -2.76 -8.34 0.37
C LEU A 113 -1.44 -8.83 -0.23
N VAL A 114 -1.53 -9.53 -1.36
CA VAL A 114 -0.35 -9.90 -2.15
C VAL A 114 -0.61 -9.53 -3.59
N ALA A 115 0.29 -8.76 -4.19
CA ALA A 115 0.23 -8.37 -5.60
C ALA A 115 1.60 -8.46 -6.25
N THR A 116 1.61 -8.63 -7.57
CA THR A 116 2.83 -8.63 -8.39
C THR A 116 2.70 -7.62 -9.51
N TRP A 117 3.78 -6.89 -9.79
CA TRP A 117 3.88 -5.95 -10.90
C TRP A 117 4.96 -6.44 -11.89
N SER A 118 4.69 -6.35 -13.19
CA SER A 118 5.60 -6.77 -14.26
C SER A 118 5.43 -5.99 -15.55
#